data_AF-A0A5C9AB64-F1
#
_entry.id   AF-A0A5C9AB64-F1
#
_cell.length_a   1.000
_cell.length_b   1.000
_cell.length_c   1.000
_cell.angle_alpha   90.00
_cell.angle_beta   90.00
_cell.angle_gamma   90.00
#
_symmetry.space_group_name_H-M   'P 1'
#
loop_
_entity.id
_entity.type
_entity.pdbx_description
1 polymer ?
#
loop_
_entity_poly.entity_id
_entity_poly.type
_entity_poly.pdbx_seq_one_letter_code
_entity_poly.pdbx_strand_id
1 'polypeptide(L)'
;VAKMLKRLATMGLIEMIPWRGVFLTAEGEKLAQESRERHQIVENFLLVLGVSPEIARRDAEGMEHHVSEETLDAFRLFTQKHGAK
;
A
#
# COMPACT_ATOMS: atom_id res chain seq x y z
N VAL A 1 -15.84 10.77 3.60
CA VAL A 1 -14.78 10.58 4.63
C VAL A 1 -15.33 10.05 5.96
N ALA A 2 -16.28 10.71 6.64
CA ALA A 2 -16.78 10.30 7.96
C ALA A 2 -17.27 8.83 8.07
N LYS A 3 -17.95 8.30 7.03
CA LYS A 3 -18.38 6.89 6.98
C LYS A 3 -17.22 5.91 7.01
N MET A 4 -16.12 6.20 6.29
CA MET A 4 -14.93 5.34 6.23
C MET A 4 -14.19 5.35 7.57
N LEU A 5 -14.04 6.52 8.18
CA LEU A 5 -13.43 6.63 9.50
C LEU A 5 -14.24 5.86 10.55
N LYS A 6 -15.58 5.97 10.55
CA LYS A 6 -16.41 5.16 11.46
C LYS A 6 -16.18 3.66 11.27
N ARG A 7 -16.05 3.19 10.02
CA ARG A 7 -15.79 1.77 9.72
C ARG A 7 -14.41 1.32 10.22
N LEU A 8 -13.36 2.11 9.98
CA LEU A 8 -12.00 1.82 10.47
C LEU A 8 -11.96 1.79 12.00
N ALA A 9 -12.69 2.68 12.67
CA ALA A 9 -12.81 2.68 14.13
C ALA A 9 -13.55 1.43 14.64
N THR A 10 -14.64 1.02 13.99
CA THR A 10 -15.34 -0.25 14.32
C THR A 10 -14.46 -1.48 14.09
N MET A 11 -13.53 -1.43 13.14
CA MET A 11 -12.54 -2.49 12.89
C MET A 11 -11.35 -2.44 13.86
N GLY A 12 -11.29 -1.49 14.80
CA GLY A 12 -10.17 -1.37 15.74
C GLY A 12 -8.87 -0.83 15.13
N LEU A 13 -8.90 -0.33 13.89
CA LEU A 13 -7.70 0.11 13.16
C LEU A 13 -7.32 1.56 13.47
N ILE A 14 -8.26 2.36 13.97
CA ILE A 14 -8.01 3.76 14.34
C ILE A 14 -8.66 4.09 15.68
N GLU A 15 -8.07 5.07 16.37
CA GLU A 15 -8.65 5.74 17.52
C GLU A 15 -8.95 7.21 17.19
N MET A 16 -10.09 7.70 17.69
CA MET A 16 -10.48 9.09 17.57
C MET A 16 -10.37 9.77 18.93
N ILE A 17 -9.45 10.73 19.06
CA ILE A 17 -9.26 11.48 20.29
C ILE A 17 -9.90 12.87 20.11
N PRO A 18 -10.88 13.25 20.97
CA PRO A 18 -11.51 14.57 20.91
C PRO A 18 -10.48 15.69 20.85
N TRP A 19 -10.67 16.63 19.93
CA TRP A 19 -9.80 17.81 19.73
C TRP A 19 -8.35 17.51 19.30
N ARG A 20 -7.96 16.24 19.17
CA ARG A 20 -6.59 15.82 18.83
C ARG A 20 -6.50 15.13 17.46
N GLY A 21 -7.58 14.49 17.01
CA GLY A 21 -7.68 13.93 15.66
C GLY A 21 -7.83 12.41 15.63
N VAL A 22 -7.38 11.81 14.53
CA VAL A 22 -7.46 10.37 14.25
C VAL A 22 -6.06 9.78 14.25
N PHE A 23 -5.84 8.69 14.99
CA PHE A 23 -4.58 7.98 15.08
C PHE A 23 -4.76 6.52 14.69
N LEU A 24 -3.73 5.89 14.14
CA LEU A 24 -3.73 4.45 13.91
C LEU A 24 -3.51 3.74 15.25
N THR A 25 -4.19 2.61 15.43
CA THR A 25 -3.81 1.65 16.48
C THR A 25 -2.61 0.83 16.00
N ALA A 26 -2.00 0.02 16.87
CA ALA A 26 -0.92 -0.88 16.46
C ALA A 26 -1.34 -1.83 15.30
N GLU A 27 -2.59 -2.29 15.30
CA GLU A 27 -3.13 -3.10 14.19
C GLU A 27 -3.33 -2.27 12.92
N GLY A 28 -3.78 -1.02 13.06
CA GLY A 28 -3.88 -0.07 11.96
C GLY A 28 -2.53 0.28 11.33
N GLU A 29 -1.49 0.45 12.14
CA GLU A 29 -0.12 0.68 11.68
C GLU A 29 0.41 -0.52 10.91
N LYS A 30 0.20 -1.74 11.44
CA LYS A 30 0.60 -2.97 10.74
C LYS A 30 -0.08 -3.09 9.38
N LEU A 31 -1.39 -2.88 9.31
CA LEU A 31 -2.14 -2.96 8.06
C LEU A 31 -1.71 -1.85 7.07
N ALA A 32 -1.47 -0.64 7.55
CA ALA A 32 -0.99 0.46 6.73
C ALA A 32 0.40 0.16 6.15
N GLN A 33 1.28 -0.44 6.97
CA GLN A 33 2.61 -0.88 6.55
C GLN A 33 2.53 -1.98 5.49
N GLU A 34 1.67 -2.98 5.66
CA GLU A 34 1.43 -4.03 4.65
C GLU A 34 0.92 -3.44 3.33
N SER A 35 -0.04 -2.50 3.36
CA SER A 35 -0.51 -1.81 2.16
C SER A 35 0.64 -1.07 1.46
N ARG A 36 1.46 -0.35 2.24
CA ARG A 36 2.59 0.42 1.71
C ARG A 36 3.68 -0.46 1.10
N GLU A 37 3.95 -1.62 1.69
CA GLU A 37 4.91 -2.58 1.13
C GLU A 37 4.43 -3.13 -0.20
N ARG A 38 3.13 -3.47 -0.29
CA ARG A 38 2.52 -3.92 -1.54
C ARG A 38 2.55 -2.84 -2.61
N HIS A 39 2.24 -1.59 -2.25
CA HIS A 39 2.37 -0.43 -3.12
C HIS A 39 3.77 -0.35 -3.73
N GLN A 40 4.80 -0.38 -2.87
CA GLN A 40 6.18 -0.19 -3.29
C GLN A 40 6.66 -1.31 -4.22
N ILE A 41 6.22 -2.56 -3.98
CA ILE A 41 6.58 -3.68 -4.85
C ILE A 41 6.00 -3.49 -6.25
N VAL A 42 4.73 -3.07 -6.35
CA VAL A 42 4.09 -2.84 -7.65
C VAL A 42 4.70 -1.61 -8.34
N GLU A 43 4.88 -0.50 -7.62
CA GLU A 43 5.48 0.73 -8.16
C GLU A 43 6.88 0.45 -8.71
N ASN A 44 7.75 -0.21 -7.93
CA ASN A 44 9.11 -0.55 -8.34
C ASN A 44 9.12 -1.46 -9.56
N PHE A 45 8.22 -2.45 -9.61
CA PHE A 45 8.09 -3.33 -10.76
C PHE A 45 7.73 -2.53 -12.03
N LEU A 46 6.74 -1.64 -11.96
CA LEU A 46 6.35 -0.79 -13.08
C LEU A 46 7.48 0.15 -13.52
N LEU A 47 8.24 0.70 -12.57
CA LEU A 47 9.43 1.52 -12.87
C LEU A 47 10.49 0.71 -13.63
N VAL A 48 10.76 -0.54 -13.20
CA VAL A 48 11.72 -1.43 -13.90
C VAL A 48 11.24 -1.77 -15.31
N LEU A 49 9.92 -1.85 -15.55
CA LEU A 49 9.35 -1.99 -16.89
C LEU A 49 9.48 -0.74 -17.77
N GLY A 50 9.91 0.40 -17.21
CA GLY A 50 10.07 1.66 -17.92
C GLY A 50 8.83 2.55 -17.90
N VAL A 51 7.86 2.27 -17.02
CA VAL A 51 6.72 3.17 -16.80
C VAL A 51 7.21 4.44 -16.10
N SER A 52 6.66 5.60 -16.47
CA SER A 52 7.03 6.86 -15.82
C SER A 52 6.63 6.88 -14.34
N PRO A 53 7.39 7.57 -13.46
CA PRO A 53 7.11 7.55 -12.03
C PRO A 53 5.70 7.99 -11.62
N GLU A 54 5.13 8.97 -12.33
CA GLU A 54 3.77 9.44 -12.04
C GLU A 54 2.71 8.38 -12.36
N ILE A 55 2.87 7.66 -13.48
CA ILE A 55 1.95 6.60 -13.88
C ILE A 55 2.14 5.36 -13.02
N ALA A 56 3.39 4.98 -12.74
CA ALA A 56 3.71 3.84 -11.88
C ALA A 56 3.09 3.98 -10.48
N ARG A 57 3.18 5.16 -9.88
CA ARG A 57 2.56 5.45 -8.58
C ARG A 57 1.04 5.32 -8.61
N ARG A 58 0.40 5.99 -9.59
CA ARG A 58 -1.06 5.98 -9.71
C ARG A 58 -1.60 4.57 -9.97
N ASP A 59 -0.92 3.82 -10.83
CA ASP A 59 -1.37 2.47 -11.19
C ASP A 59 -1.11 1.49 -10.03
N ALA A 60 -0.02 1.67 -9.26
CA ALA A 60 0.24 0.90 -8.04
C ALA A 60 -0.86 1.07 -6.97
N GLU A 61 -1.39 2.28 -6.74
CA GLU A 61 -2.50 2.51 -5.79
C GLU A 61 -3.74 1.64 -6.08
N GLY A 62 -4.04 1.38 -7.36
CA GLY A 62 -5.15 0.51 -7.74
C GLY A 62 -4.80 -0.98 -7.66
N MET A 63 -3.58 -1.33 -8.07
CA MET A 63 -3.12 -2.71 -8.19
C MET A 63 -2.82 -3.36 -6.84
N GLU A 64 -2.27 -2.62 -5.87
CA GLU A 64 -1.82 -3.18 -4.58
C GLU A 64 -2.93 -3.94 -3.83
N HIS A 65 -4.19 -3.52 -4.01
CA HIS A 65 -5.35 -4.12 -3.37
C HIS A 65 -5.90 -5.37 -4.07
N HIS A 66 -5.56 -5.57 -5.35
CA HIS A 66 -6.15 -6.63 -6.20
C HIS A 66 -5.16 -7.73 -6.58
N VAL A 67 -3.85 -7.46 -6.52
CA VAL A 67 -2.80 -8.40 -6.90
C VAL A 67 -2.70 -9.53 -5.87
N SER A 68 -2.66 -10.78 -6.31
CA SER A 68 -2.47 -11.93 -5.42
C SER A 68 -1.06 -11.96 -4.81
N GLU A 69 -0.86 -12.62 -3.67
CA GLU A 69 0.47 -12.74 -3.06
C GLU A 69 1.49 -13.38 -4.00
N GLU A 70 1.11 -14.44 -4.72
CA GLU A 70 1.96 -15.11 -5.72
C GLU A 70 2.45 -14.15 -6.81
N THR A 71 1.56 -13.29 -7.30
CA THR A 71 1.91 -12.30 -8.33
C THR A 71 2.80 -11.20 -7.75
N LEU A 72 2.55 -10.78 -6.51
CA LEU A 72 3.34 -9.78 -5.81
C LEU A 72 4.78 -10.29 -5.57
N ASP A 73 4.94 -11.57 -5.23
CA ASP A 73 6.24 -12.21 -5.09
C ASP A 73 6.98 -12.29 -6.44
N ALA A 74 6.27 -12.60 -7.53
CA ALA A 74 6.85 -12.56 -8.88
C ALA A 74 7.34 -11.15 -9.25
N PHE A 75 6.57 -10.10 -8.93
CA PHE A 75 7.00 -8.71 -9.13
C PHE A 75 8.26 -8.38 -8.33
N ARG A 76 8.31 -8.80 -7.06
CA ARG A 76 9.48 -8.60 -6.19
C ARG A 76 10.72 -9.27 -6.78
N LEU A 77 10.64 -10.55 -7.16
CA LEU A 77 11.74 -11.30 -7.75
C LEU A 77 12.20 -10.71 -9.09
N PHE A 78 11.25 -10.31 -9.93
CA PHE A 78 11.56 -9.66 -11.21
C PHE A 78 12.32 -8.35 -10.98
N THR A 79 11.85 -7.52 -10.05
CA THR A 79 12.47 -6.24 -9.71
C THR A 79 13.87 -6.43 -9.13
N GLN A 80 14.09 -7.42 -8.26
CA GLN A 80 15.43 -7.72 -7.74
C GLN A 80 16.41 -8.14 -8.83
N LYS A 81 15.95 -8.90 -9.83
CA LYS A 81 16.78 -9.40 -10.93
C LYS A 81 17.13 -8.33 -11.97
N HIS A 82 16.24 -7.36 -12.20
CA HIS A 82 16.37 -6.40 -13.30
C HIS A 82 16.52 -4.94 -12.84
N GLY A 83 16.29 -4.66 -11.56
CA GLY A 83 16.35 -3.33 -10.94
C GLY A 83 17.75 -2.86 -10.54
N ALA A 84 18.81 -3.54 -11.00
CA ALA A 84 20.18 -3.09 -10.84
C ALA A 84 20.66 -2.35 -12.09
N LYS A 85 20.49 -1.02 -12.09
CA LYS A 85 21.41 -0.05 -12.69
C LYS A 85 21.53 1.17 -11.80
#